data_AF-A0A0D2NQJ2-F1
#
_entry.id   AF-A0A0D2NQJ2-F1
#
_cell.length_a   1.000
_cell.length_b   1.000
_cell.length_c   1.000
_cell.angle_alpha   90.00
_cell.angle_beta   90.00
_cell.angle_gamma   90.00
#
_symmetry.space_group_name_H-M   'P 1'
#
loop_
_entity.id
_entity.type
_entity.pdbx_description
1 polymer ?
#
loop_
_entity_poly.entity_id
_entity_poly.type
_entity_poly.pdbx_seq_one_letter_code
_entity_poly.pdbx_strand_id
1 'polypeptide(L)'
;MQAFLITFCLSAMDLECASQETVKQGLLARGWPPIKGFSKHVKTKVLEFFSLLIKLGQDDPRRVVHSLKAGLALTLVSLFYYYQPLYKSFGVSAMWAVITVVVVFEFSVGATLGKGVNRGLATLLAGGLAVAAHQLANLSGRIGEPIVLGIFVFLQAAVSTFVRFCPQIKARYDYGLLIFILTFSLISISGFRDDEVLELVHKRLLTVLIGGSTCVIISVLVFPVWAGQDLHNLIASNMEKLGIFLEGFGDEYFKMPEDGESKEDRPFLQGYKSVLDSKTNEDALANFARWEPRHGRFQFRHPWKQYLKIGALTRKCAYRIESLNGHLYADIQAKREIRSKIQETCTTMSMESGKALKELSMAIKTMVKPLAADIHIENSKSSVKNLDTLLKSGLWDDETDLLEVVPVATVASLLIDVVTCTAEIAESVNELATMLKFEVVEPTVSPEKPETGQPKIGIS
;
A
#
# COMPACT_ATOMS: atom_id res chain seq x y z
N MET A 1 20.37 -7.29 16.92
CA MET A 1 19.16 -6.49 16.58
C MET A 1 18.06 -6.64 17.63
N GLN A 2 17.59 -7.85 17.95
CA GLN A 2 16.72 -8.11 19.12
C GLN A 2 17.34 -7.62 20.43
N ALA A 3 18.64 -7.87 20.63
CA ALA A 3 19.38 -7.35 21.79
C ALA A 3 19.40 -5.82 21.86
N PHE A 4 19.44 -5.11 20.72
CA PHE A 4 19.52 -3.64 20.72
C PHE A 4 18.17 -3.00 21.09
N LEU A 5 17.06 -3.58 20.64
CA LEU A 5 15.71 -3.22 21.08
C LEU A 5 15.53 -3.55 22.57
N ILE A 6 16.01 -4.71 23.04
CA ILE A 6 15.93 -5.09 24.46
C ILE A 6 16.79 -4.15 25.33
N THR A 7 18.01 -3.79 24.90
CA THR A 7 18.87 -2.85 25.64
C THR A 7 18.31 -1.43 25.64
N PHE A 8 17.74 -0.97 24.53
CA PHE A 8 17.03 0.32 24.50
C PHE A 8 15.78 0.30 25.41
N CYS A 9 15.05 -0.81 25.43
CA CYS A 9 13.90 -1.03 26.33
C CYS A 9 14.30 -1.06 27.82
N LEU A 10 15.39 -1.75 28.18
CA LEU A 10 15.89 -1.79 29.56
C LEU A 10 16.40 -0.41 29.99
N SER A 11 17.13 0.28 29.12
CA SER A 11 17.64 1.63 29.43
C SER A 11 16.53 2.67 29.58
N ALA A 12 15.41 2.54 28.85
CA ALA A 12 14.24 3.40 29.01
C ALA A 12 13.45 3.07 30.30
N MET A 13 13.33 1.79 30.66
CA MET A 13 12.73 1.35 31.93
C MET A 13 13.55 1.82 33.14
N ASP A 14 14.88 1.77 33.06
CA ASP A 14 15.78 2.24 34.13
C ASP A 14 15.72 3.76 34.30
N LEU A 15 15.59 4.53 33.21
CA LEU A 15 15.48 5.99 33.26
C LEU A 15 14.17 6.44 33.94
N GLU A 16 13.07 5.72 33.69
CA GLU A 16 11.76 5.99 34.29
C GLU A 16 11.72 5.55 35.77
N CYS A 17 12.39 4.44 36.11
CA CYS A 17 12.57 3.98 37.49
C CYS A 17 13.41 4.98 38.32
N ALA A 18 14.48 5.52 37.74
CA ALA A 18 15.31 6.55 38.37
C ALA A 18 14.54 7.87 38.61
N SER A 19 13.66 8.26 37.68
CA SER A 19 12.82 9.46 37.84
C SER A 19 11.79 9.35 38.98
N GLN A 20 11.36 8.12 39.30
CA GLN A 20 10.43 7.85 40.40
C GLN A 20 11.12 7.74 41.77
N GLU A 21 12.40 7.35 41.82
CA GLU A 21 13.17 7.29 43.07
C GLU A 21 13.60 8.67 43.58
N THR A 22 13.76 9.67 42.70
CA THR A 22 14.16 11.03 43.11
C THR A 22 13.08 11.88 43.80
N VAL A 23 11.85 11.37 44.00
CA VAL A 23 10.74 12.14 44.63
C VAL A 23 10.52 11.78 46.11
N LYS A 24 11.40 11.02 46.76
CA LYS A 24 11.23 10.69 48.19
C LYS A 24 12.44 11.01 49.04
N GLN A 25 12.54 12.28 49.46
CA GLN A 25 13.02 12.64 50.80
C GLN A 25 12.56 14.07 51.15
N GLY A 26 11.59 14.19 52.05
CA GLY A 26 11.09 15.47 52.56
C GLY A 26 9.67 15.40 53.09
N LEU A 27 9.52 15.51 54.41
CA LEU A 27 8.29 15.44 55.22
C LEU A 27 7.04 16.11 54.61
N LEU A 28 5.91 15.39 54.57
CA LEU A 28 4.68 15.67 55.37
C LEU A 28 3.53 14.79 54.87
N ALA A 29 2.93 14.05 55.81
CA ALA A 29 1.80 13.17 55.59
C ALA A 29 0.47 13.95 55.68
N ARG A 30 -0.33 13.97 54.60
CA ARG A 30 -1.80 14.01 54.68
C ARG A 30 -2.48 13.81 53.32
N GLY A 31 -3.21 12.70 53.19
CA GLY A 31 -4.39 12.53 52.31
C GLY A 31 -4.18 12.48 50.80
N TRP A 32 -3.89 11.30 50.24
CA TRP A 32 -4.19 10.98 48.82
C TRP A 32 -4.80 9.57 48.71
N PRO A 33 -5.84 9.32 47.87
CA PRO A 33 -6.36 7.98 47.61
C PRO A 33 -5.33 7.10 46.87
N PRO A 34 -5.57 5.79 46.71
CA PRO A 34 -4.52 4.83 46.38
C PRO A 34 -4.04 4.96 44.93
N ILE A 35 -2.90 5.64 44.75
CA ILE A 35 -2.11 5.77 43.50
C ILE A 35 -1.72 4.40 42.90
N LYS A 36 -1.80 3.30 43.68
CA LYS A 36 -1.48 1.93 43.25
C LYS A 36 -2.38 1.41 42.10
N GLY A 37 -3.64 1.82 42.02
CA GLY A 37 -4.55 1.41 40.94
C GLY A 37 -4.23 2.07 39.60
N PHE A 38 -3.88 3.36 39.63
CA PHE A 38 -3.46 4.14 38.47
C PHE A 38 -2.13 3.62 37.88
N SER A 39 -1.16 3.29 38.75
CA SER A 39 0.13 2.73 38.33
C SER A 39 0.00 1.37 37.62
N LYS A 40 -0.87 0.47 38.09
CA LYS A 40 -1.11 -0.82 37.40
C LYS A 40 -1.75 -0.62 36.03
N HIS A 41 -2.75 0.26 35.91
CA HIS A 41 -3.40 0.55 34.64
C HIS A 41 -2.44 1.18 33.62
N VAL A 42 -1.57 2.08 34.06
CA VAL A 42 -0.51 2.66 33.23
C VAL A 42 0.48 1.57 32.80
N LYS A 43 0.96 0.71 33.70
CA LYS A 43 1.86 -0.40 33.35
C LYS A 43 1.26 -1.36 32.33
N THR A 44 -0.01 -1.74 32.48
CA THR A 44 -0.69 -2.63 31.52
C THR A 44 -0.80 -1.97 30.14
N LYS A 45 -1.19 -0.70 30.06
CA LYS A 45 -1.24 0.04 28.79
C LYS A 45 0.13 0.18 28.13
N VAL A 46 1.18 0.42 28.94
CA VAL A 46 2.56 0.49 28.48
C VAL A 46 3.01 -0.87 27.92
N LEU A 47 2.71 -1.97 28.60
CA LEU A 47 3.01 -3.33 28.11
C LEU A 47 2.23 -3.69 26.85
N GLU A 48 0.94 -3.36 26.78
CA GLU A 48 0.13 -3.53 25.57
C GLU A 48 0.72 -2.73 24.39
N PHE A 49 1.10 -1.48 24.63
CA PHE A 49 1.77 -0.64 23.64
C PHE A 49 3.10 -1.25 23.16
N PHE A 50 3.94 -1.76 24.07
CA PHE A 50 5.18 -2.43 23.69
C PHE A 50 4.92 -3.74 22.93
N SER A 51 3.91 -4.52 23.34
CA SER A 51 3.52 -5.72 22.61
C SER A 51 3.07 -5.39 21.18
N LEU A 52 2.36 -4.27 21.01
CA LEU A 52 1.97 -3.74 19.70
C LEU A 52 3.18 -3.32 18.88
N LEU A 53 4.16 -2.63 19.48
CA LEU A 53 5.40 -2.24 18.79
C LEU A 53 6.23 -3.45 18.36
N ILE A 54 6.33 -4.48 19.21
CA ILE A 54 7.01 -5.74 18.88
C ILE A 54 6.30 -6.42 17.71
N LYS A 55 4.96 -6.53 17.77
CA LYS A 55 4.15 -7.06 16.66
C LYS A 55 4.36 -6.25 15.38
N LEU A 56 4.33 -4.92 15.47
CA LEU A 56 4.53 -4.03 14.31
C LEU A 56 5.87 -4.25 13.60
N GLY A 57 6.93 -4.51 14.38
CA GLY A 57 8.26 -4.83 13.85
C GLY A 57 8.39 -6.27 13.34
N GLN A 58 7.64 -7.21 13.91
CA GLN A 58 7.59 -8.60 13.44
C GLN A 58 6.77 -8.76 12.16
N ASP A 59 5.66 -8.03 12.04
CA ASP A 59 4.75 -8.06 10.90
C ASP A 59 5.42 -7.53 9.62
N ASP A 60 6.20 -6.45 9.73
CA ASP A 60 7.03 -5.95 8.64
C ASP A 60 8.39 -5.46 9.15
N PRO A 61 9.44 -6.30 9.11
CA PRO A 61 10.77 -5.94 9.60
C PRO A 61 11.39 -4.75 8.86
N ARG A 62 10.89 -4.43 7.66
CA ARG A 62 11.34 -3.25 6.90
C ARG A 62 11.00 -1.95 7.61
N ARG A 63 9.98 -1.93 8.50
CA ARG A 63 9.62 -0.76 9.32
C ARG A 63 10.69 -0.41 10.33
N VAL A 64 11.31 -1.41 10.95
CA VAL A 64 12.45 -1.23 11.87
C VAL A 64 13.66 -0.70 11.12
N VAL A 65 13.93 -1.28 9.95
CA VAL A 65 15.03 -0.82 9.10
C VAL A 65 14.79 0.61 8.61
N HIS A 66 13.55 0.97 8.26
CA HIS A 66 13.18 2.33 7.89
C HIS A 66 13.35 3.33 9.03
N SER A 67 12.92 3.01 10.26
CA SER A 67 13.10 3.93 11.40
C SER A 67 14.57 4.20 11.71
N LEU A 68 15.43 3.18 11.60
CA LEU A 68 16.88 3.34 11.71
C LEU A 68 17.46 4.22 10.59
N LYS A 69 16.99 4.06 9.35
CA LYS A 69 17.40 4.93 8.23
C LYS A 69 17.00 6.38 8.46
N ALA A 70 15.78 6.63 8.93
CA ALA A 70 15.30 7.97 9.22
C ALA A 70 16.17 8.62 10.31
N GLY A 71 16.50 7.87 11.37
CA GLY A 71 17.45 8.29 12.40
C GLY A 71 18.82 8.63 11.81
N LEU A 72 19.39 7.74 10.99
CA LEU A 72 20.67 7.96 10.31
C LEU A 72 20.64 9.23 9.45
N ALA A 73 19.57 9.46 8.69
CA ALA A 73 19.41 10.65 7.86
C ALA A 73 19.40 11.94 8.69
N LEU A 74 18.68 11.93 9.81
CA LEU A 74 18.65 13.05 10.73
C LEU A 74 20.02 13.29 11.38
N THR A 75 20.71 12.24 11.80
CA THR A 75 22.06 12.35 12.38
C THR A 75 23.04 12.91 11.37
N LEU A 76 23.05 12.42 10.12
CA LEU A 76 23.94 12.93 9.09
C LEU A 76 23.68 14.41 8.83
N VAL A 77 22.43 14.83 8.60
CA VAL A 77 22.12 16.26 8.35
C VAL A 77 22.38 17.13 9.59
N SER A 78 22.21 16.61 10.80
CA SER A 78 22.54 17.34 12.03
C SER A 78 24.05 17.52 12.22
N LEU A 79 24.88 16.56 11.78
CA LEU A 79 26.34 16.73 11.80
C LEU A 79 26.81 17.90 10.93
N PHE A 80 26.09 18.22 9.84
CA PHE A 80 26.36 19.43 9.04
C PHE A 80 26.16 20.71 9.86
N TYR A 81 25.22 20.71 10.82
CA TYR A 81 25.01 21.83 11.73
C TYR A 81 26.14 21.96 12.76
N TYR A 82 26.67 20.84 13.26
CA TYR A 82 27.75 20.85 14.25
C TYR A 82 29.12 21.16 13.65
N TYR A 83 29.29 20.96 12.33
CA TYR A 83 30.54 21.26 11.65
C TYR A 83 30.69 22.78 11.42
N GLN A 84 31.63 23.39 12.15
CA GLN A 84 31.75 24.85 12.28
C GLN A 84 31.89 25.64 10.96
N PRO A 85 32.62 25.17 9.92
CA PRO A 85 32.64 25.82 8.62
C PRO A 85 31.26 25.88 7.93
N LEU A 86 30.46 24.82 8.04
CA LEU A 86 29.11 24.75 7.47
C LEU A 86 28.11 25.59 8.28
N TYR A 87 28.24 25.60 9.61
CA TYR A 87 27.44 26.49 10.47
C TYR A 87 27.70 27.96 10.16
N LYS A 88 28.95 28.36 9.93
CA LYS A 88 29.27 29.75 9.52
C LYS A 88 28.64 30.11 8.17
N SER A 89 28.50 29.15 7.25
CA SER A 89 27.94 29.39 5.92
C SER A 89 26.40 29.41 5.87
N PHE A 90 25.73 28.57 6.67
CA PHE A 90 24.26 28.41 6.62
C PHE A 90 23.53 28.91 7.87
N GLY A 91 24.22 29.07 9.00
CA GLY A 91 23.68 29.56 10.26
C GLY A 91 22.37 28.89 10.68
N VAL A 92 21.39 29.71 11.06
CA VAL A 92 20.03 29.31 11.43
C VAL A 92 19.29 28.62 10.27
N SER A 93 19.65 28.93 9.01
CA SER A 93 19.01 28.32 7.83
C SER A 93 19.29 26.82 7.71
N ALA A 94 20.35 26.30 8.33
CA ALA A 94 20.64 24.87 8.35
C ALA A 94 19.52 24.02 9.02
N MET A 95 18.69 24.62 9.88
CA MET A 95 17.49 23.96 10.43
C MET A 95 16.53 23.50 9.34
N TRP A 96 16.47 24.19 8.19
CA TRP A 96 15.63 23.78 7.07
C TRP A 96 16.04 22.45 6.47
N ALA A 97 17.32 22.08 6.54
CA ALA A 97 17.77 20.76 6.10
C ALA A 97 17.22 19.66 7.02
N VAL A 98 17.24 19.86 8.34
CA VAL A 98 16.67 18.92 9.32
C VAL A 98 15.16 18.79 9.12
N ILE A 99 14.45 19.93 9.03
CA ILE A 99 13.00 19.94 8.75
C ILE A 99 12.72 19.17 7.45
N THR A 100 13.56 19.36 6.42
CA THR A 100 13.44 18.65 5.14
C THR A 100 13.48 17.14 5.33
N VAL A 101 14.45 16.61 6.09
CA VAL A 101 14.53 15.18 6.35
C VAL A 101 13.25 14.67 7.02
N VAL A 102 12.79 15.35 8.07
CA VAL A 102 11.58 14.92 8.81
C VAL A 102 10.35 14.82 7.91
N VAL A 103 10.17 15.76 6.97
CA VAL A 103 8.94 15.81 6.17
C VAL A 103 9.02 15.11 4.81
N VAL A 104 10.22 14.84 4.31
CA VAL A 104 10.45 14.21 3.00
C VAL A 104 10.75 12.71 3.14
N PHE A 105 11.41 12.30 4.23
CA PHE A 105 11.80 10.91 4.40
C PHE A 105 10.58 10.03 4.63
N GLU A 106 10.31 9.14 3.67
CA GLU A 106 9.12 8.29 3.62
C GLU A 106 9.50 6.81 3.56
N PHE A 107 8.53 5.94 3.83
CA PHE A 107 8.77 4.50 3.94
C PHE A 107 9.40 3.90 2.68
N SER A 108 8.90 4.29 1.51
CA SER A 108 9.41 3.83 0.20
C SER A 108 10.32 4.85 -0.46
N VAL A 109 11.19 4.35 -1.34
CA VAL A 109 12.09 5.18 -2.16
C VAL A 109 11.28 6.12 -3.06
N GLY A 110 10.24 5.61 -3.72
CA GLY A 110 9.38 6.41 -4.59
C GLY A 110 8.65 7.54 -3.87
N ALA A 111 8.16 7.29 -2.65
CA ALA A 111 7.52 8.33 -1.85
C ALA A 111 8.53 9.42 -1.42
N THR A 112 9.73 9.01 -1.02
CA THR A 112 10.81 9.94 -0.63
C THR A 112 11.26 10.80 -1.81
N LEU A 113 11.48 10.19 -2.99
CA LEU A 113 11.83 10.89 -4.22
C LEU A 113 10.72 11.88 -4.64
N GLY A 114 9.47 11.42 -4.66
CA GLY A 114 8.33 12.25 -5.03
C GLY A 114 8.15 13.46 -4.12
N LYS A 115 8.24 13.28 -2.79
CA LYS A 115 8.21 14.39 -1.82
C LYS A 115 9.43 15.30 -1.95
N GLY A 116 10.63 14.75 -2.18
CA GLY A 116 11.86 15.51 -2.32
C GLY A 116 11.83 16.43 -3.54
N VAL A 117 11.44 15.90 -4.71
CA VAL A 117 11.28 16.68 -5.94
C VAL A 117 10.18 17.74 -5.77
N ASN A 118 9.03 17.37 -5.20
CA ASN A 118 7.94 18.32 -4.94
C ASN A 118 8.39 19.45 -4.01
N ARG A 119 9.18 19.15 -2.96
CA ARG A 119 9.74 20.16 -2.05
C ARG A 119 10.69 21.09 -2.77
N GLY A 120 11.64 20.54 -3.53
CA GLY A 120 12.63 21.32 -4.28
C GLY A 120 11.97 22.27 -5.29
N LEU A 121 11.04 21.76 -6.09
CA LEU A 121 10.28 22.56 -7.07
C LEU A 121 9.43 23.64 -6.38
N ALA A 122 8.71 23.28 -5.31
CA ALA A 122 7.92 24.24 -4.55
C ALA A 122 8.78 25.35 -3.94
N THR A 123 9.95 25.01 -3.38
CA THR A 123 10.88 26.00 -2.82
C THR A 123 11.47 26.91 -3.90
N LEU A 124 11.82 26.37 -5.07
CA LEU A 124 12.33 27.15 -6.19
C LEU A 124 11.27 28.14 -6.72
N LEU A 125 10.05 27.65 -6.99
CA LEU A 125 8.96 28.49 -7.48
C LEU A 125 8.56 29.55 -6.46
N ALA A 126 8.46 29.19 -5.18
CA ALA A 126 8.14 30.12 -4.11
C ALA A 126 9.24 31.18 -3.94
N GLY A 127 10.51 30.78 -4.00
CA GLY A 127 11.64 31.70 -3.92
C GLY A 127 11.65 32.69 -5.08
N GLY A 128 11.49 32.21 -6.32
CA GLY A 128 11.42 33.07 -7.51
C GLY A 128 10.25 34.05 -7.45
N LEU A 129 9.07 33.58 -7.06
CA LEU A 129 7.90 34.44 -6.90
C LEU A 129 8.08 35.46 -5.77
N ALA A 130 8.72 35.08 -4.66
CA ALA A 130 8.99 35.98 -3.55
C ALA A 130 9.97 37.10 -3.93
N VAL A 131 11.01 36.79 -4.72
CA VAL A 131 11.91 37.82 -5.28
C VAL A 131 11.13 38.79 -6.17
N ALA A 132 10.27 38.28 -7.05
CA ALA A 132 9.43 39.13 -7.90
C ALA A 132 8.47 40.01 -7.08
N ALA A 133 7.83 39.44 -6.04
CA ALA A 133 6.96 40.17 -5.13
C ALA A 133 7.72 41.29 -4.39
N HIS A 134 8.94 41.02 -3.95
CA HIS A 134 9.78 42.01 -3.27
C HIS A 134 10.22 43.13 -4.22
N GLN A 135 10.62 42.81 -5.45
CA GLN A 135 10.96 43.81 -6.45
C GLN A 135 9.78 44.74 -6.76
N LEU A 136 8.56 44.19 -6.86
CA LEU A 136 7.34 44.98 -7.05
C LEU A 136 6.98 45.81 -5.82
N ALA A 137 7.14 45.25 -4.62
CA ALA A 137 6.84 45.95 -3.37
C ALA A 137 7.80 47.13 -3.12
N ASN A 138 9.08 46.99 -3.47
CA ASN A 138 10.08 48.06 -3.34
C ASN A 138 9.72 49.32 -4.13
N LEU A 139 8.95 49.20 -5.22
CA LEU A 139 8.46 50.36 -5.99
C LEU A 139 7.42 51.19 -5.21
N SER A 140 6.83 50.64 -4.15
CA SER A 140 5.75 51.27 -3.38
C SER A 140 6.26 52.13 -2.21
N GLY A 141 7.59 52.24 -2.05
CA GLY A 141 8.24 52.97 -0.96
C GLY A 141 8.10 52.29 0.40
N ARG A 142 8.85 52.78 1.40
CA ARG A 142 9.02 52.12 2.71
C ARG A 142 7.73 51.84 3.50
N ILE A 143 6.70 52.67 3.31
CA ILE A 143 5.41 52.51 4.00
C ILE A 143 4.48 51.56 3.23
N GLY A 144 4.54 51.58 1.89
CA GLY A 144 3.69 50.77 1.02
C GLY A 144 4.20 49.34 0.81
N GLU A 145 5.51 49.13 0.88
CA GLU A 145 6.17 47.83 0.73
C GLU A 145 5.56 46.71 1.60
N PRO A 146 5.41 46.85 2.94
CA PRO A 146 4.83 45.79 3.76
C PRO A 146 3.34 45.53 3.44
N ILE A 147 2.60 46.55 3.00
CA ILE A 147 1.19 46.42 2.60
C ILE A 147 1.09 45.60 1.32
N VAL A 148 1.92 45.92 0.33
CA VAL A 148 1.97 45.22 -0.97
C VAL A 148 2.44 43.77 -0.81
N LEU A 149 3.48 43.53 0.00
CA LEU A 149 3.91 42.16 0.35
C LEU A 149 2.80 41.38 1.04
N GLY A 150 2.07 42.01 1.97
CA GLY A 150 0.90 41.42 2.63
C GLY A 150 -0.18 40.99 1.63
N ILE A 151 -0.49 41.84 0.65
CA ILE A 151 -1.44 41.52 -0.44
C ILE A 151 -0.94 40.34 -1.27
N PHE A 152 0.33 40.31 -1.63
CA PHE A 152 0.89 39.17 -2.38
C PHE A 152 0.83 37.86 -1.60
N VAL A 153 1.15 37.87 -0.29
CA VAL A 153 1.01 36.70 0.59
C VAL A 153 -0.44 36.25 0.67
N PHE A 154 -1.38 37.17 0.84
CA PHE A 154 -2.80 36.85 0.85
C PHE A 154 -3.25 36.19 -0.47
N LEU A 155 -2.94 36.81 -1.61
CA LEU A 155 -3.32 36.30 -2.93
C LEU A 155 -2.70 34.94 -3.21
N GLN A 156 -1.39 34.78 -2.97
CA GLN A 156 -0.67 33.53 -3.19
C GLN A 156 -1.25 32.41 -2.31
N ALA A 157 -1.49 32.67 -1.02
CA ALA A 157 -2.04 31.69 -0.09
C ALA A 157 -3.48 31.33 -0.46
N ALA A 158 -4.32 32.30 -0.82
CA ALA A 158 -5.71 32.08 -1.23
C ALA A 158 -5.79 31.23 -2.51
N VAL A 159 -5.04 31.60 -3.55
CA VAL A 159 -5.01 30.85 -4.82
C VAL A 159 -4.48 29.44 -4.60
N SER A 160 -3.35 29.29 -3.91
CA SER A 160 -2.76 27.97 -3.68
C SER A 160 -3.66 27.08 -2.82
N THR A 161 -4.35 27.64 -1.83
CA THR A 161 -5.32 26.91 -1.00
C THR A 161 -6.55 26.52 -1.80
N PHE A 162 -7.04 27.39 -2.67
CA PHE A 162 -8.16 27.07 -3.57
C PHE A 162 -7.80 25.91 -4.52
N VAL A 163 -6.61 25.95 -5.12
CA VAL A 163 -6.08 24.90 -5.99
C VAL A 163 -6.00 23.54 -5.28
N ARG A 164 -5.78 23.51 -3.96
CA ARG A 164 -5.79 22.27 -3.16
C ARG A 164 -7.16 21.59 -3.06
N PHE A 165 -8.26 22.29 -3.36
CA PHE A 165 -9.58 21.65 -3.44
C PHE A 165 -9.79 20.87 -4.73
N CYS A 166 -8.97 21.08 -5.77
CA CYS A 166 -9.03 20.30 -7.01
C CYS A 166 -8.49 18.87 -6.75
N PRO A 167 -9.32 17.81 -6.85
CA PRO A 167 -8.91 16.45 -6.46
C PRO A 167 -7.70 15.92 -7.23
N GLN A 168 -7.62 16.21 -8.53
CA GLN A 168 -6.51 15.78 -9.40
C GLN A 168 -5.16 16.39 -8.98
N ILE A 169 -5.17 17.65 -8.54
CA ILE A 169 -3.95 18.33 -8.09
C ILE A 169 -3.62 17.90 -6.66
N LYS A 170 -4.63 17.82 -5.78
CA LYS A 170 -4.48 17.39 -4.39
C LYS A 170 -3.82 16.02 -4.28
N ALA A 171 -4.28 15.05 -5.08
CA ALA A 171 -3.75 13.69 -5.06
C ALA A 171 -2.24 13.61 -5.35
N ARG A 172 -1.68 14.59 -6.07
CA ARG A 172 -0.28 14.54 -6.55
C ARG A 172 0.65 15.58 -5.93
N TYR A 173 0.11 16.77 -5.62
CA TYR A 173 0.90 17.95 -5.30
C TYR A 173 0.49 18.63 -3.99
N ASP A 174 -0.42 18.06 -3.18
CA ASP A 174 -0.87 18.70 -1.93
C ASP A 174 0.28 19.09 -1.00
N TYR A 175 1.24 18.18 -0.81
CA TYR A 175 2.47 18.45 -0.08
C TYR A 175 3.29 19.59 -0.70
N GLY A 176 3.46 19.59 -2.02
CA GLY A 176 4.18 20.65 -2.74
C GLY A 176 3.51 22.03 -2.59
N LEU A 177 2.17 22.09 -2.67
CA LEU A 177 1.39 23.31 -2.47
C LEU A 177 1.51 23.84 -1.04
N LEU A 178 1.51 22.97 -0.03
CA LEU A 178 1.78 23.35 1.36
C LEU A 178 3.17 23.96 1.53
N ILE A 179 4.20 23.33 0.96
CA ILE A 179 5.57 23.86 0.99
C ILE A 179 5.67 25.17 0.20
N PHE A 180 4.96 25.31 -0.91
CA PHE A 180 4.93 26.52 -1.73
C PHE A 180 4.37 27.70 -0.93
N ILE A 181 3.20 27.54 -0.29
CA ILE A 181 2.59 28.54 0.62
C ILE A 181 3.55 28.88 1.76
N LEU A 182 4.05 27.88 2.48
CA LEU A 182 4.95 28.10 3.60
C LEU A 182 6.23 28.83 3.17
N THR A 183 6.78 28.47 2.02
CA THR A 183 8.03 29.03 1.53
C THR A 183 7.87 30.47 1.10
N PHE A 184 6.85 30.75 0.29
CA PHE A 184 6.57 32.09 -0.19
C PHE A 184 6.31 33.04 0.98
N SER A 185 5.40 32.67 1.91
CA SER A 185 5.09 33.49 3.08
C SER A 185 6.31 33.80 3.93
N LEU A 186 7.16 32.81 4.20
CA LEU A 186 8.34 33.02 5.04
C LEU A 186 9.42 33.87 4.35
N ILE A 187 9.65 33.70 3.05
CA ILE A 187 10.64 34.51 2.31
C ILE A 187 10.12 35.94 2.16
N SER A 188 8.84 36.14 1.82
CA SER A 188 8.25 37.47 1.69
C SER A 188 8.25 38.24 3.02
N ILE A 189 7.96 37.58 4.15
CA ILE A 189 7.96 38.23 5.48
C ILE A 189 9.38 38.49 5.99
N SER A 190 10.30 37.54 5.81
CA SER A 190 11.68 37.68 6.31
C SER A 190 12.51 38.61 5.42
N GLY A 191 12.26 38.59 4.10
CA GLY A 191 12.93 39.45 3.13
C GLY A 191 12.67 40.95 3.36
N PHE A 192 11.53 41.31 3.94
CA PHE A 192 11.26 42.69 4.36
C PHE A 192 12.21 43.17 5.48
N ARG A 193 12.79 42.26 6.27
CA ARG A 193 13.66 42.59 7.41
C ARG A 193 15.15 42.51 7.09
N ASP A 194 15.53 41.68 6.13
CA ASP A 194 16.91 41.47 5.68
C ASP A 194 17.03 41.89 4.21
N ASP A 195 17.89 42.88 3.91
CA ASP A 195 18.04 43.49 2.58
C ASP A 195 18.51 42.50 1.47
N GLU A 196 18.88 41.26 1.82
CA GLU A 196 19.40 40.24 0.90
C GLU A 196 18.43 39.05 0.68
N VAL A 197 17.23 39.34 0.16
CA VAL A 197 16.22 38.33 -0.21
C VAL A 197 16.78 37.20 -1.08
N LEU A 198 17.70 37.53 -1.99
CA LEU A 198 18.33 36.56 -2.89
C LEU A 198 19.24 35.58 -2.13
N GLU A 199 19.99 36.07 -1.15
CA GLU A 199 20.83 35.23 -0.30
C GLU A 199 19.97 34.28 0.56
N LEU A 200 18.85 34.78 1.10
CA LEU A 200 17.88 33.98 1.84
C LEU A 200 17.29 32.84 0.99
N VAL A 201 16.86 33.16 -0.25
CA VAL A 201 16.33 32.17 -1.20
C VAL A 201 17.38 31.12 -1.52
N HIS A 202 18.61 31.55 -1.78
CA HIS A 202 19.72 30.66 -2.13
C HIS A 202 20.05 29.69 -0.99
N LYS A 203 20.23 30.20 0.24
CA LYS A 203 20.45 29.38 1.44
C LYS A 203 19.33 28.37 1.66
N ARG A 204 18.08 28.76 1.43
CA ARG A 204 16.93 27.86 1.59
C ARG A 204 16.90 26.76 0.53
N LEU A 205 17.16 27.11 -0.73
CA LEU A 205 17.20 26.14 -1.81
C LEU A 205 18.31 25.10 -1.57
N LEU A 206 19.52 25.55 -1.21
CA LEU A 206 20.65 24.67 -0.90
C LEU A 206 20.38 23.74 0.28
N THR A 207 19.83 24.26 1.39
CA THR A 207 19.52 23.43 2.56
C THR A 207 18.42 22.41 2.30
N VAL A 208 17.42 22.75 1.47
CA VAL A 208 16.43 21.78 0.98
C VAL A 208 17.07 20.72 0.08
N LEU A 209 17.99 21.10 -0.80
CA LEU A 209 18.72 20.15 -1.66
C LEU A 209 19.63 19.22 -0.85
N ILE A 210 20.34 19.73 0.17
CA ILE A 210 21.19 18.92 1.07
C ILE A 210 20.33 17.92 1.86
N GLY A 211 19.23 18.38 2.48
CA GLY A 211 18.32 17.50 3.21
C GLY A 211 17.66 16.46 2.29
N GLY A 212 17.16 16.88 1.13
CA GLY A 212 16.50 16.02 0.15
C GLY A 212 17.45 14.98 -0.45
N SER A 213 18.65 15.37 -0.86
CA SER A 213 19.67 14.45 -1.38
C SER A 213 20.09 13.42 -0.34
N THR A 214 20.29 13.82 0.92
CA THR A 214 20.60 12.89 2.01
C THR A 214 19.49 11.85 2.20
N CYS A 215 18.22 12.26 2.13
CA CYS A 215 17.07 11.36 2.18
C CYS A 215 17.09 10.34 1.03
N VAL A 216 17.33 10.81 -0.19
CA VAL A 216 17.37 9.95 -1.38
C VAL A 216 18.53 8.96 -1.30
N ILE A 217 19.73 9.42 -0.94
CA ILE A 217 20.92 8.58 -0.82
C ILE A 217 20.68 7.46 0.20
N ILE A 218 20.18 7.79 1.39
CA ILE A 218 19.95 6.78 2.44
C ILE A 218 18.82 5.83 2.05
N SER A 219 17.71 6.34 1.51
CA SER A 219 16.57 5.49 1.15
C SER A 219 16.91 4.49 0.04
N VAL A 220 17.77 4.87 -0.91
CA VAL A 220 18.22 4.01 -2.02
C VAL A 220 19.32 3.04 -1.59
N LEU A 221 20.33 3.50 -0.85
CA LEU A 221 21.53 2.68 -0.55
C LEU A 221 21.34 1.74 0.64
N VAL A 222 20.56 2.12 1.65
CA VAL A 222 20.37 1.30 2.85
C VAL A 222 19.09 0.50 2.67
N PHE A 223 19.17 -0.78 2.31
CA PHE A 223 18.05 -1.74 2.20
C PHE A 223 16.77 -1.15 1.56
N PRO A 224 16.77 -0.81 0.27
CA PRO A 224 15.69 -0.04 -0.35
C PRO A 224 14.33 -0.75 -0.25
N VAL A 225 13.28 0.06 -0.04
CA VAL A 225 11.88 -0.40 -0.03
C VAL A 225 11.19 0.19 -1.25
N TRP A 226 10.70 -0.69 -2.12
CA TRP A 226 10.13 -0.33 -3.42
C TRP A 226 8.61 -0.46 -3.43
N ALA A 227 7.91 0.65 -3.61
CA ALA A 227 6.46 0.69 -3.73
C ALA A 227 5.96 -0.08 -4.97
N GLY A 228 6.74 -0.10 -6.05
CA GLY A 228 6.41 -0.87 -7.25
C GLY A 228 6.36 -2.39 -6.98
N GLN A 229 7.29 -2.91 -6.19
CA GLN A 229 7.30 -4.30 -5.77
C GLN A 229 6.12 -4.61 -4.83
N ASP A 230 5.83 -3.71 -3.89
CA ASP A 230 4.69 -3.87 -2.98
C ASP A 230 3.35 -3.87 -3.75
N LEU A 231 3.18 -2.99 -4.75
CA LEU A 231 2.00 -2.98 -5.62
C LEU A 231 1.88 -4.29 -6.41
N HIS A 232 2.99 -4.74 -7.01
CA HIS A 232 3.04 -5.97 -7.77
C HIS A 232 2.60 -7.19 -6.94
N ASN A 233 3.14 -7.30 -5.73
CA ASN A 233 2.79 -8.37 -4.78
C ASN A 233 1.34 -8.25 -4.31
N LEU A 234 0.86 -7.02 -4.05
CA LEU A 234 -0.51 -6.76 -3.61
C LEU A 234 -1.53 -7.20 -4.65
N ILE A 235 -1.35 -6.82 -5.92
CA ILE A 235 -2.25 -7.20 -7.01
C ILE A 235 -2.31 -8.72 -7.16
N ALA A 236 -1.15 -9.39 -7.14
CA ALA A 236 -1.12 -10.85 -7.21
C ALA A 236 -1.79 -11.51 -5.99
N SER A 237 -1.50 -11.04 -4.79
CA SER A 237 -2.12 -11.56 -3.55
C SER A 237 -3.64 -11.34 -3.54
N ASN A 238 -4.13 -10.22 -4.07
CA ASN A 238 -5.55 -9.96 -4.16
C ASN A 238 -6.26 -10.99 -5.05
N MET A 239 -5.71 -11.32 -6.23
CA MET A 239 -6.27 -12.38 -7.08
C MET A 239 -6.22 -13.75 -6.42
N GLU A 240 -5.12 -14.09 -5.75
CA GLU A 240 -4.96 -15.35 -5.01
C GLU A 240 -5.99 -15.51 -3.90
N LYS A 241 -6.28 -14.44 -3.14
CA LYS A 241 -7.33 -14.45 -2.11
C LYS A 241 -8.72 -14.74 -2.69
N LEU A 242 -9.03 -14.19 -3.87
CA LEU A 242 -10.27 -14.51 -4.56
C LEU A 242 -10.29 -15.97 -5.03
N GLY A 243 -9.15 -16.44 -5.55
CA GLY A 243 -9.01 -17.82 -6.00
C GLY A 243 -9.23 -18.84 -4.88
N ILE A 244 -8.60 -18.60 -3.72
CA ILE A 244 -8.78 -19.41 -2.50
C ILE A 244 -10.24 -19.45 -2.05
N PHE A 245 -10.95 -18.32 -2.09
CA PHE A 245 -12.37 -18.29 -1.77
C PHE A 245 -13.18 -19.17 -2.73
N LEU A 246 -12.96 -19.02 -4.05
CA LEU A 246 -13.75 -19.70 -5.08
C LEU A 246 -13.48 -21.21 -5.13
N GLU A 247 -12.26 -21.67 -4.88
CA GLU A 247 -11.95 -23.10 -4.77
C GLU A 247 -12.75 -23.76 -3.62
N GLY A 248 -12.93 -23.05 -2.49
CA GLY A 248 -13.67 -23.56 -1.33
C GLY A 248 -15.18 -23.27 -1.34
N PHE A 249 -15.66 -22.40 -2.23
CA PHE A 249 -17.06 -21.96 -2.21
C PHE A 249 -18.05 -23.07 -2.55
N GLY A 250 -17.77 -23.85 -3.60
CA GLY A 250 -18.67 -24.92 -4.05
C GLY A 250 -18.93 -25.95 -2.96
N ASP A 251 -17.85 -26.44 -2.33
CA ASP A 251 -17.93 -27.42 -1.25
C ASP A 251 -18.70 -26.88 -0.05
N GLU A 252 -18.51 -25.59 0.29
CA GLU A 252 -19.17 -24.99 1.44
C GLU A 252 -20.64 -24.67 1.19
N TYR A 253 -20.95 -24.12 0.03
CA TYR A 253 -22.33 -23.89 -0.36
C TYR A 253 -23.06 -25.23 -0.34
N PHE A 254 -22.64 -26.20 -1.14
CA PHE A 254 -23.35 -27.46 -1.32
C PHE A 254 -23.18 -28.48 -0.17
N LYS A 255 -22.51 -28.12 0.94
CA LYS A 255 -22.35 -28.98 2.12
C LYS A 255 -23.71 -29.35 2.73
N MET A 256 -23.83 -30.60 3.16
CA MET A 256 -24.97 -31.04 3.98
C MET A 256 -24.76 -30.58 5.43
N PRO A 257 -25.78 -30.05 6.13
CA PRO A 257 -25.65 -29.78 7.55
C PRO A 257 -25.45 -31.12 8.29
N GLU A 258 -24.25 -31.37 8.77
CA GLU A 258 -24.00 -32.36 9.83
C GLU A 258 -24.13 -31.65 11.18
N ASP A 259 -24.88 -32.25 12.10
CA ASP A 259 -25.08 -31.74 13.44
C ASP A 259 -23.74 -31.64 14.18
N GLY A 260 -23.23 -30.41 14.37
CA GLY A 260 -22.20 -30.14 15.37
C GLY A 260 -20.96 -29.34 14.94
N GLU A 261 -20.79 -28.98 13.66
CA GLU A 261 -19.64 -28.14 13.29
C GLU A 261 -19.87 -26.66 13.64
N SER A 262 -18.91 -26.08 14.37
CA SER A 262 -18.91 -24.67 14.77
C SER A 262 -18.95 -23.75 13.53
N LYS A 263 -19.92 -22.84 13.52
CA LYS A 263 -20.26 -21.89 12.45
C LYS A 263 -19.26 -20.74 12.26
N GLU A 264 -18.15 -20.74 12.97
CA GLU A 264 -17.18 -19.64 12.99
C GLU A 264 -15.78 -20.22 12.80
N ASP A 265 -14.95 -19.51 12.03
CA ASP A 265 -13.52 -19.78 11.75
C ASP A 265 -13.18 -20.60 10.49
N ARG A 266 -13.78 -20.26 9.35
CA ARG A 266 -13.15 -20.54 8.05
C ARG A 266 -12.46 -19.29 7.51
N PRO A 267 -11.15 -19.12 7.76
CA PRO A 267 -10.43 -17.90 7.37
C PRO A 267 -10.43 -17.64 5.86
N PHE A 268 -10.58 -18.68 5.03
CA PHE A 268 -10.68 -18.53 3.58
C PHE A 268 -11.95 -17.78 3.13
N LEU A 269 -13.05 -17.88 3.87
CA LEU A 269 -14.31 -17.17 3.59
C LEU A 269 -14.22 -15.67 3.83
N GLN A 270 -13.16 -15.19 4.49
CA GLN A 270 -12.98 -13.76 4.77
C GLN A 270 -11.78 -13.15 4.03
N GLY A 271 -10.92 -13.96 3.43
CA GLY A 271 -9.69 -13.50 2.79
C GLY A 271 -9.92 -12.42 1.72
N TYR A 272 -11.00 -12.55 0.95
CA TYR A 272 -11.35 -11.60 -0.10
C TYR A 272 -11.77 -10.22 0.42
N LYS A 273 -12.21 -10.07 1.68
CA LYS A 273 -12.68 -8.78 2.22
C LYS A 273 -11.59 -7.70 2.17
N SER A 274 -10.35 -8.09 2.42
CA SER A 274 -9.19 -7.19 2.29
C SER A 274 -8.99 -6.63 0.88
N VAL A 275 -9.57 -7.27 -0.15
CA VAL A 275 -9.53 -6.81 -1.54
C VAL A 275 -10.51 -5.66 -1.77
N LEU A 276 -11.67 -5.64 -1.09
CA LEU A 276 -12.71 -4.63 -1.29
C LEU A 276 -12.20 -3.20 -1.03
N ASP A 277 -11.42 -3.02 0.04
CA ASP A 277 -10.88 -1.72 0.47
C ASP A 277 -9.47 -1.42 -0.06
N SER A 278 -8.97 -2.22 -1.00
CA SER A 278 -7.59 -2.13 -1.50
C SER A 278 -7.28 -0.88 -2.33
N LYS A 279 -8.30 -0.19 -2.85
CA LYS A 279 -8.16 0.87 -3.87
C LYS A 279 -7.19 1.98 -3.46
N THR A 280 -7.36 2.52 -2.25
CA THR A 280 -6.54 3.64 -1.77
C THR A 280 -5.07 3.25 -1.67
N ASN A 281 -4.79 2.01 -1.24
CA ASN A 281 -3.43 1.50 -1.12
C ASN A 281 -2.80 1.27 -2.51
N GLU A 282 -3.55 0.68 -3.44
CA GLU A 282 -3.08 0.48 -4.82
C GLU A 282 -2.77 1.81 -5.52
N ASP A 283 -3.66 2.80 -5.42
CA ASP A 283 -3.47 4.12 -6.00
C ASP A 283 -2.25 4.83 -5.40
N ALA A 284 -2.05 4.73 -4.07
CA ALA A 284 -0.89 5.28 -3.39
C ALA A 284 0.42 4.63 -3.87
N LEU A 285 0.49 3.30 -3.88
CA LEU A 285 1.67 2.55 -4.31
C LEU A 285 2.00 2.83 -5.78
N ALA A 286 1.00 2.86 -6.67
CA ALA A 286 1.19 3.18 -8.08
C ALA A 286 1.72 4.61 -8.29
N ASN A 287 1.26 5.57 -7.48
CA ASN A 287 1.76 6.94 -7.52
C ASN A 287 3.23 7.02 -7.06
N PHE A 288 3.60 6.30 -6.01
CA PHE A 288 4.99 6.25 -5.54
C PHE A 288 5.91 5.52 -6.52
N ALA A 289 5.46 4.39 -7.08
CA ALA A 289 6.24 3.57 -8.02
C ALA A 289 6.62 4.31 -9.30
N ARG A 290 5.90 5.38 -9.68
CA ARG A 290 6.24 6.24 -10.83
C ARG A 290 7.49 7.10 -10.61
N TRP A 291 7.83 7.38 -9.35
CA TRP A 291 9.01 8.16 -9.00
C TRP A 291 10.27 7.30 -8.86
N GLU A 292 10.13 5.97 -8.88
CA GLU A 292 11.23 5.06 -8.64
C GLU A 292 12.16 4.98 -9.86
N PRO A 293 13.50 4.94 -9.64
CA PRO A 293 14.43 4.53 -10.67
C PRO A 293 14.18 3.08 -11.10
N ARG A 294 14.83 2.64 -12.17
CA ARG A 294 14.82 1.22 -12.57
C ARG A 294 15.37 0.36 -11.43
N HIS A 295 14.64 -0.69 -11.04
CA HIS A 295 15.05 -1.62 -9.99
C HIS A 295 14.50 -3.03 -10.26
N GLY A 296 15.25 -4.06 -9.84
CA GLY A 296 14.85 -5.46 -10.02
C GLY A 296 14.42 -5.78 -11.45
N ARG A 297 13.19 -6.31 -11.60
CA ARG A 297 12.55 -6.62 -12.88
C ARG A 297 11.70 -5.47 -13.44
N PHE A 298 11.61 -4.35 -12.73
CA PHE A 298 10.78 -3.20 -13.12
C PHE A 298 11.60 -2.19 -13.91
N GLN A 299 11.13 -1.88 -15.11
CA GLN A 299 11.80 -0.97 -16.02
C GLN A 299 11.44 0.50 -15.70
N PHE A 300 12.24 1.43 -16.21
CA PHE A 300 11.85 2.83 -16.17
C PHE A 300 10.56 3.05 -16.98
N ARG A 301 9.60 3.82 -16.43
CA ARG A 301 8.24 3.98 -16.99
C ARG A 301 7.46 2.66 -17.12
N HIS A 302 7.61 1.77 -16.13
CA HIS A 302 6.80 0.55 -15.99
C HIS A 302 5.28 0.85 -16.11
N PRO A 303 4.46 -0.03 -16.70
CA PRO A 303 3.04 0.19 -16.97
C PRO A 303 2.15 0.07 -15.71
N TRP A 304 2.42 0.87 -14.68
CA TRP A 304 1.66 0.88 -13.42
C TRP A 304 0.15 1.14 -13.59
N LYS A 305 -0.25 1.80 -14.69
CA LYS A 305 -1.68 1.98 -15.02
C LYS A 305 -2.39 0.64 -15.27
N GLN A 306 -1.69 -0.32 -15.86
CA GLN A 306 -2.25 -1.64 -16.12
C GLN A 306 -2.46 -2.44 -14.82
N TYR A 307 -1.57 -2.27 -13.83
CA TYR A 307 -1.77 -2.83 -12.49
C TYR A 307 -3.04 -2.29 -11.82
N LEU A 308 -3.31 -0.98 -11.96
CA LEU A 308 -4.55 -0.37 -11.45
C LEU A 308 -5.80 -0.86 -12.18
N LYS A 309 -5.71 -1.12 -13.50
CA LYS A 309 -6.80 -1.75 -14.29
C LYS A 309 -7.09 -3.15 -13.75
N ILE A 310 -6.05 -3.97 -13.57
CA ILE A 310 -6.18 -5.32 -13.00
C ILE A 310 -6.81 -5.23 -11.60
N GLY A 311 -6.27 -4.39 -10.71
CA GLY A 311 -6.81 -4.21 -9.35
C GLY A 311 -8.27 -3.75 -9.32
N ALA A 312 -8.69 -2.89 -10.25
CA ALA A 312 -10.09 -2.50 -10.39
C ALA A 312 -11.00 -3.68 -10.79
N LEU A 313 -10.55 -4.53 -11.72
CA LEU A 313 -11.28 -5.73 -12.13
C LEU A 313 -11.29 -6.79 -11.00
N THR A 314 -10.18 -6.96 -10.29
CA THR A 314 -10.10 -7.84 -9.12
C THR A 314 -11.09 -7.39 -8.03
N ARG A 315 -11.19 -6.08 -7.75
CA ARG A 315 -12.23 -5.55 -6.85
C ARG A 315 -13.65 -5.78 -7.36
N LYS A 316 -13.91 -5.59 -8.66
CA LYS A 316 -15.21 -5.89 -9.28
C LYS A 316 -15.60 -7.36 -9.03
N CYS A 317 -14.67 -8.28 -9.21
CA CYS A 317 -14.86 -9.70 -8.89
C CYS A 317 -15.09 -9.92 -7.39
N ALA A 318 -14.36 -9.23 -6.52
CA ALA A 318 -14.53 -9.31 -5.07
C ALA A 318 -15.93 -8.88 -4.61
N TYR A 319 -16.55 -7.87 -5.24
CA TYR A 319 -17.94 -7.49 -4.94
C TYR A 319 -18.94 -8.61 -5.31
N ARG A 320 -18.71 -9.35 -6.40
CA ARG A 320 -19.54 -10.51 -6.76
C ARG A 320 -19.36 -11.65 -5.76
N ILE A 321 -18.13 -11.88 -5.30
CA ILE A 321 -17.81 -12.82 -4.25
C ILE A 321 -18.46 -12.44 -2.91
N GLU A 322 -18.51 -11.15 -2.53
CA GLU A 322 -19.24 -10.70 -1.34
C GLU A 322 -20.72 -11.06 -1.42
N SER A 323 -21.34 -10.84 -2.59
CA SER A 323 -22.73 -11.27 -2.82
C SER A 323 -22.89 -12.78 -2.71
N LEU A 324 -21.99 -13.57 -3.29
CA LEU A 324 -22.00 -15.04 -3.16
C LEU A 324 -21.87 -15.50 -1.70
N ASN A 325 -20.94 -14.89 -0.95
CA ASN A 325 -20.72 -15.18 0.45
C ASN A 325 -21.99 -14.92 1.29
N GLY A 326 -22.74 -13.87 0.98
CA GLY A 326 -24.04 -13.58 1.59
C GLY A 326 -25.09 -14.69 1.41
N HIS A 327 -24.96 -15.52 0.38
CA HIS A 327 -25.86 -16.65 0.10
C HIS A 327 -25.44 -17.97 0.74
N LEU A 328 -24.27 -18.07 1.40
CA LEU A 328 -23.84 -19.29 2.08
C LEU A 328 -24.76 -19.68 3.25
N TYR A 329 -25.26 -18.68 3.99
CA TYR A 329 -26.00 -18.86 5.24
C TYR A 329 -27.38 -18.20 5.26
N ALA A 330 -27.90 -17.81 4.09
CA ALA A 330 -29.23 -17.22 4.02
C ALA A 330 -30.29 -18.25 4.45
N ASP A 331 -31.18 -17.87 5.40
CA ASP A 331 -32.25 -18.72 5.97
C ASP A 331 -33.26 -19.23 4.94
N ILE A 332 -33.20 -18.73 3.70
CA ILE A 332 -34.06 -19.14 2.57
C ILE A 332 -33.30 -20.20 1.76
N GLN A 333 -33.13 -21.38 2.35
CA GLN A 333 -32.48 -22.49 1.66
C GLN A 333 -33.49 -23.15 0.71
N ALA A 334 -33.23 -23.05 -0.60
CA ALA A 334 -33.99 -23.74 -1.63
C ALA A 334 -34.04 -25.25 -1.40
N LYS A 335 -35.09 -25.91 -1.92
CA LYS A 335 -35.21 -27.38 -1.85
C LYS A 335 -33.93 -28.05 -2.37
N ARG A 336 -33.48 -29.06 -1.63
CA ARG A 336 -32.27 -29.86 -1.90
C ARG A 336 -32.23 -30.41 -3.33
N GLU A 337 -33.38 -30.77 -3.88
CA GLU A 337 -33.53 -31.33 -5.24
C GLU A 337 -33.20 -30.33 -6.34
N ILE A 338 -33.56 -29.06 -6.18
CA ILE A 338 -33.23 -28.00 -7.15
C ILE A 338 -31.73 -27.70 -7.08
N ARG A 339 -31.19 -27.70 -5.86
CA ARG A 339 -29.78 -27.44 -5.60
C ARG A 339 -28.87 -28.52 -6.18
N SER A 340 -29.24 -29.79 -6.05
CA SER A 340 -28.44 -30.91 -6.60
C SER A 340 -28.36 -30.88 -8.12
N LYS A 341 -29.41 -30.42 -8.82
CA LYS A 341 -29.42 -30.29 -10.29
C LYS A 341 -28.34 -29.35 -10.85
N ILE A 342 -28.00 -28.29 -10.12
CA ILE A 342 -26.99 -27.30 -10.57
C ILE A 342 -25.64 -27.44 -9.86
N GLN A 343 -25.54 -28.35 -8.88
CA GLN A 343 -24.39 -28.48 -7.99
C GLN A 343 -23.09 -28.70 -8.78
N GLU A 344 -23.06 -29.70 -9.65
CA GLU A 344 -21.87 -30.05 -10.43
C GLU A 344 -21.39 -28.86 -11.28
N THR A 345 -22.31 -28.22 -12.01
CA THR A 345 -21.99 -27.07 -12.85
C THR A 345 -21.48 -25.88 -12.04
N CYS A 346 -22.13 -25.54 -10.93
CA CYS A 346 -21.75 -24.40 -10.10
C CYS A 346 -20.43 -24.64 -9.34
N THR A 347 -20.22 -25.84 -8.81
CA THR A 347 -18.94 -26.21 -8.19
C THR A 347 -17.82 -26.14 -9.21
N THR A 348 -18.03 -26.63 -10.44
CA THR A 348 -17.02 -26.57 -11.50
C THR A 348 -16.71 -25.14 -11.91
N MET A 349 -17.72 -24.29 -12.13
CA MET A 349 -17.53 -22.87 -12.44
C MET A 349 -16.69 -22.16 -11.37
N SER A 350 -17.03 -22.38 -10.10
CA SER A 350 -16.32 -21.78 -8.96
C SER A 350 -14.89 -22.28 -8.88
N MET A 351 -14.69 -23.60 -8.92
CA MET A 351 -13.39 -24.25 -8.81
C MET A 351 -12.44 -23.81 -9.94
N GLU A 352 -12.90 -23.86 -11.19
CA GLU A 352 -12.07 -23.49 -12.34
C GLU A 352 -11.77 -21.98 -12.37
N SER A 353 -12.72 -21.12 -11.97
CA SER A 353 -12.44 -19.69 -11.78
C SER A 353 -11.40 -19.45 -10.68
N GLY A 354 -11.48 -20.22 -9.60
CA GLY A 354 -10.53 -20.14 -8.49
C GLY A 354 -9.11 -20.51 -8.89
N LYS A 355 -8.96 -21.63 -9.60
CA LYS A 355 -7.68 -22.06 -10.19
C LYS A 355 -7.13 -21.03 -11.17
N ALA A 356 -7.96 -20.50 -12.07
CA ALA A 356 -7.56 -19.46 -13.01
C ALA A 356 -6.97 -18.23 -12.29
N LEU A 357 -7.63 -17.73 -11.24
CA LEU A 357 -7.13 -16.59 -10.47
C LEU A 357 -5.81 -16.86 -9.74
N LYS A 358 -5.61 -18.08 -9.23
CA LYS A 358 -4.33 -18.50 -8.63
C LYS A 358 -3.22 -18.62 -9.67
N GLU A 359 -3.49 -19.19 -10.83
CA GLU A 359 -2.54 -19.22 -11.95
C GLU A 359 -2.17 -17.81 -12.42
N LEU A 360 -3.15 -16.91 -12.55
CA LEU A 360 -2.90 -15.48 -12.87
C LEU A 360 -2.07 -14.79 -11.79
N SER A 361 -2.31 -15.08 -10.51
CA SER A 361 -1.50 -14.60 -9.40
C SER A 361 -0.05 -15.05 -9.51
N MET A 362 0.17 -16.35 -9.74
CA MET A 362 1.50 -16.91 -9.91
C MET A 362 2.20 -16.34 -11.14
N ALA A 363 1.49 -16.19 -12.26
CA ALA A 363 1.99 -15.58 -13.49
C ALA A 363 2.46 -14.14 -13.27
N ILE A 364 1.69 -13.31 -12.54
CA ILE A 364 2.15 -11.98 -12.16
C ILE A 364 3.39 -12.07 -11.27
N LYS A 365 3.34 -12.82 -10.15
CA LYS A 365 4.47 -12.93 -9.18
C LYS A 365 5.78 -13.35 -9.85
N THR A 366 5.70 -14.27 -10.80
CA THR A 366 6.86 -14.84 -11.49
C THR A 366 7.22 -14.11 -12.78
N MET A 367 6.33 -13.23 -13.28
CA MET A 367 6.43 -12.57 -14.59
C MET A 367 6.54 -13.56 -15.77
N VAL A 368 5.73 -14.62 -15.71
CA VAL A 368 5.63 -15.68 -16.73
C VAL A 368 4.24 -15.61 -17.37
N LYS A 369 4.11 -16.01 -18.64
CA LYS A 369 2.79 -16.01 -19.30
C LYS A 369 1.79 -16.98 -18.62
N PRO A 370 0.52 -16.58 -18.42
CA PRO A 370 -0.47 -17.35 -17.68
C PRO A 370 -1.16 -18.44 -18.55
N LEU A 371 -0.39 -19.29 -19.24
CA LEU A 371 -0.95 -20.29 -20.18
C LEU A 371 -1.94 -21.26 -19.50
N ALA A 372 -1.66 -21.68 -18.26
CA ALA A 372 -2.55 -22.55 -17.50
C ALA A 372 -3.86 -21.86 -17.10
N ALA A 373 -3.84 -20.54 -16.88
CA ALA A 373 -5.05 -19.80 -16.53
C ALA A 373 -6.06 -19.80 -17.68
N ASP A 374 -5.58 -19.68 -18.93
CA ASP A 374 -6.44 -19.67 -20.11
C ASP A 374 -7.26 -20.96 -20.23
N ILE A 375 -6.64 -22.12 -19.93
CA ILE A 375 -7.31 -23.43 -19.91
C ILE A 375 -8.46 -23.44 -18.87
N HIS A 376 -8.19 -22.99 -17.64
CA HIS A 376 -9.20 -22.92 -16.58
C HIS A 376 -10.35 -21.95 -16.92
N ILE A 377 -10.05 -20.87 -17.63
CA ILE A 377 -11.07 -19.91 -18.11
C ILE A 377 -11.94 -20.55 -19.19
N GLU A 378 -11.37 -21.31 -20.11
CA GLU A 378 -12.15 -22.06 -21.10
C GLU A 378 -13.04 -23.12 -20.45
N ASN A 379 -12.52 -23.86 -19.47
CA ASN A 379 -13.29 -24.84 -18.71
C ASN A 379 -14.48 -24.19 -17.99
N SER A 380 -14.25 -23.09 -17.27
CA SER A 380 -15.32 -22.36 -16.57
C SER A 380 -16.38 -21.80 -17.52
N LYS A 381 -15.98 -21.27 -18.69
CA LYS A 381 -16.92 -20.86 -19.76
C LYS A 381 -17.70 -22.04 -20.33
N SER A 382 -17.09 -23.22 -20.44
CA SER A 382 -17.80 -24.44 -20.86
C SER A 382 -18.86 -24.83 -19.82
N SER A 383 -18.55 -24.75 -18.53
CA SER A 383 -19.52 -25.01 -17.46
C SER A 383 -20.70 -24.02 -17.48
N VAL A 384 -20.47 -22.75 -17.82
CA VAL A 384 -21.56 -21.78 -18.04
C VAL A 384 -22.49 -22.25 -19.16
N LYS A 385 -21.96 -22.73 -20.29
CA LYS A 385 -22.77 -23.26 -21.40
C LYS A 385 -23.58 -24.48 -20.96
N ASN A 386 -22.99 -25.38 -20.19
CA ASN A 386 -23.66 -26.56 -19.67
C ASN A 386 -24.82 -26.17 -18.73
N LEU A 387 -24.59 -25.22 -17.83
CA LEU A 387 -25.64 -24.68 -16.97
C LEU A 387 -26.78 -24.07 -17.80
N ASP A 388 -26.46 -23.31 -18.85
CA ASP A 388 -27.44 -22.74 -19.79
C ASP A 388 -28.30 -23.82 -20.47
N THR A 389 -27.67 -24.95 -20.86
CA THR A 389 -28.40 -26.09 -21.43
C THR A 389 -29.29 -26.77 -20.40
N LEU A 390 -28.82 -26.94 -19.16
CA LEU A 390 -29.61 -27.53 -18.06
C LEU A 390 -30.84 -26.68 -17.72
N LEU A 391 -30.68 -25.35 -17.72
CA LEU A 391 -31.79 -24.42 -17.49
C LEU A 391 -32.83 -24.50 -18.62
N LYS A 392 -32.39 -24.68 -19.88
CA LYS A 392 -33.27 -24.81 -21.05
C LYS A 392 -33.95 -26.18 -21.16
N SER A 393 -33.32 -27.25 -20.65
CA SER A 393 -33.84 -28.62 -20.75
C SER A 393 -34.87 -28.98 -19.67
N GLY A 394 -35.37 -27.99 -18.91
CA GLY A 394 -36.44 -28.18 -17.93
C GLY A 394 -35.93 -28.45 -16.51
N LEU A 395 -35.29 -27.46 -15.90
CA LEU A 395 -34.90 -27.53 -14.48
C LEU A 395 -36.12 -27.55 -13.52
N TRP A 396 -37.26 -27.03 -14.01
CA TRP A 396 -38.48 -26.72 -13.28
C TRP A 396 -39.60 -27.63 -13.75
N ASP A 397 -40.17 -28.44 -12.84
CA ASP A 397 -41.49 -29.01 -13.07
C ASP A 397 -42.53 -27.88 -12.95
N ASP A 398 -43.68 -28.01 -13.62
CA ASP A 398 -44.75 -26.99 -13.63
C ASP A 398 -45.30 -26.64 -12.21
N GLU A 399 -44.96 -27.43 -11.17
CA GLU A 399 -45.32 -27.20 -9.76
C GLU A 399 -44.22 -26.52 -8.91
N THR A 400 -43.10 -26.09 -9.50
CA THR A 400 -41.98 -25.53 -8.70
C THR A 400 -42.29 -24.10 -8.23
N ASP A 401 -42.33 -23.89 -6.91
CA ASP A 401 -42.54 -22.55 -6.32
C ASP A 401 -41.39 -21.61 -6.70
N LEU A 402 -41.72 -20.51 -7.39
CA LEU A 402 -40.79 -19.45 -7.79
C LEU A 402 -39.94 -18.94 -6.61
N LEU A 403 -40.46 -18.96 -5.38
CA LEU A 403 -39.72 -18.54 -4.19
C LEU A 403 -38.57 -19.49 -3.84
N GLU A 404 -38.66 -20.77 -4.20
CA GLU A 404 -37.62 -21.79 -3.99
C GLU A 404 -36.54 -21.74 -5.09
N VAL A 405 -36.89 -21.24 -6.26
CA VAL A 405 -36.01 -21.11 -7.45
C VAL A 405 -35.04 -19.94 -7.34
N VAL A 406 -35.53 -18.81 -6.84
CA VAL A 406 -34.83 -17.53 -6.88
C VAL A 406 -33.44 -17.57 -6.21
N PRO A 407 -33.24 -18.16 -5.01
CA PRO A 407 -31.93 -18.21 -4.38
C PRO A 407 -30.89 -18.99 -5.20
N VAL A 408 -31.30 -20.12 -5.79
CA VAL A 408 -30.46 -21.00 -6.63
C VAL A 408 -30.08 -20.29 -7.91
N ALA A 409 -31.06 -19.69 -8.59
CA ALA A 409 -30.84 -18.89 -9.80
C ALA A 409 -29.93 -17.69 -9.55
N THR A 410 -30.05 -17.06 -8.37
CA THR A 410 -29.20 -15.93 -7.97
C THR A 410 -27.75 -16.37 -7.80
N VAL A 411 -27.48 -17.48 -7.11
CA VAL A 411 -26.11 -18.02 -6.97
C VAL A 411 -25.53 -18.42 -8.31
N ALA A 412 -26.31 -19.09 -9.16
CA ALA A 412 -25.90 -19.46 -10.51
C ALA A 412 -25.52 -18.22 -11.35
N SER A 413 -26.35 -17.18 -11.33
CA SER A 413 -26.12 -15.90 -12.01
C SER A 413 -24.85 -15.19 -11.50
N LEU A 414 -24.67 -15.14 -10.17
CA LEU A 414 -23.47 -14.55 -9.57
C LEU A 414 -22.19 -15.31 -9.94
N LEU A 415 -22.25 -16.64 -10.06
CA LEU A 415 -21.11 -17.43 -10.54
C LEU A 415 -20.79 -17.16 -12.01
N ILE A 416 -21.79 -16.97 -12.87
CA ILE A 416 -21.59 -16.53 -14.27
C ILE A 416 -20.91 -15.16 -14.31
N ASP A 417 -21.33 -14.23 -13.44
CA ASP A 417 -20.68 -12.92 -13.29
C ASP A 417 -19.21 -13.07 -12.84
N VAL A 418 -18.91 -14.00 -11.92
CA VAL A 418 -17.53 -14.30 -11.48
C VAL A 418 -16.69 -14.89 -12.62
N VAL A 419 -17.22 -15.81 -13.42
CA VAL A 419 -16.52 -16.36 -14.60
C VAL A 419 -16.18 -15.23 -15.58
N THR A 420 -17.14 -14.33 -15.81
CA THR A 420 -16.95 -13.15 -16.67
C THR A 420 -15.86 -12.23 -16.12
N CYS A 421 -15.92 -11.90 -14.82
CA CYS A 421 -14.89 -11.08 -14.17
C CYS A 421 -13.50 -11.73 -14.25
N THR A 422 -13.41 -13.05 -14.06
CA THR A 422 -12.16 -13.80 -14.13
C THR A 422 -11.55 -13.74 -15.53
N ALA A 423 -12.38 -13.86 -16.58
CA ALA A 423 -11.94 -13.70 -17.96
C ALA A 423 -11.45 -12.26 -18.26
N GLU A 424 -12.15 -11.22 -17.79
CA GLU A 424 -11.72 -9.81 -17.94
C GLU A 424 -10.37 -9.55 -17.25
N ILE A 425 -10.16 -10.13 -16.05
CA ILE A 425 -8.89 -10.06 -15.33
C ILE A 425 -7.79 -10.73 -16.16
N ALA A 426 -8.03 -11.93 -16.66
CA ALA A 426 -7.05 -12.68 -17.45
C ALA A 426 -6.63 -11.95 -18.73
N GLU A 427 -7.57 -11.35 -19.44
CA GLU A 427 -7.28 -10.50 -20.61
C GLU A 427 -6.35 -9.34 -20.21
N SER A 428 -6.64 -8.67 -19.11
CA SER A 428 -5.81 -7.56 -18.62
C SER A 428 -4.42 -8.01 -18.14
N VAL A 429 -4.29 -9.23 -17.61
CA VAL A 429 -2.99 -9.83 -17.27
C VAL A 429 -2.21 -10.22 -18.52
N ASN A 430 -2.88 -10.77 -19.54
CA ASN A 430 -2.26 -11.10 -20.83
C ASN A 430 -1.80 -9.84 -21.58
N GLU A 431 -2.57 -8.74 -21.54
CA GLU A 431 -2.14 -7.42 -21.99
C GLU A 431 -0.86 -6.97 -21.27
N LEU A 432 -0.83 -7.08 -19.93
CA LEU A 432 0.34 -6.73 -19.12
C LEU A 432 1.57 -7.58 -19.50
N ALA A 433 1.37 -8.90 -19.63
CA ALA A 433 2.40 -9.85 -20.01
C ALA A 433 2.98 -9.54 -21.39
N THR A 434 2.13 -9.08 -22.33
CA THR A 434 2.55 -8.65 -23.66
C THR A 434 3.36 -7.35 -23.61
N MET A 435 2.90 -6.35 -22.84
CA MET A 435 3.61 -5.08 -22.66
C MET A 435 5.00 -5.28 -22.04
N LEU A 436 5.12 -6.24 -21.11
CA LEU A 436 6.34 -6.53 -20.36
C LEU A 436 7.19 -7.66 -20.95
N LYS A 437 6.73 -8.30 -22.03
CA LYS A 437 7.37 -9.46 -22.66
C LYS A 437 7.68 -10.56 -21.64
N PHE A 438 6.67 -10.99 -20.89
CA PHE A 438 6.78 -12.11 -19.96
C PHE A 438 7.35 -13.36 -20.66
N GLU A 439 8.20 -14.08 -19.93
CA GLU A 439 8.84 -15.29 -20.43
C GLU A 439 7.81 -16.39 -20.66
N VAL A 440 8.07 -17.22 -21.67
CA VAL A 440 7.31 -18.44 -21.93
C VAL A 440 8.11 -19.57 -21.30
N VAL A 441 7.58 -20.19 -20.25
CA VAL A 441 8.15 -21.41 -19.69
C VAL A 441 7.31 -22.57 -20.22
N GLU A 442 7.88 -23.37 -21.12
CA GLU A 442 7.25 -24.62 -21.53
C GLU A 442 7.32 -25.62 -20.36
N PRO A 443 6.22 -26.34 -20.06
CA PRO A 443 6.22 -27.35 -19.01
C PRO A 443 7.24 -28.43 -19.36
N THR A 444 8.29 -28.55 -18.56
CA THR A 444 9.36 -29.53 -18.75
C THR A 444 8.83 -30.90 -18.39
N VAL A 445 8.38 -31.67 -19.37
CA VAL A 445 8.16 -33.12 -19.22
C VAL A 445 9.51 -33.79 -19.50
N SER A 446 10.28 -34.08 -18.45
CA SER A 446 11.46 -34.96 -18.56
C SER A 446 10.98 -36.40 -18.79
N PRO A 447 11.36 -37.07 -19.90
CA PRO A 447 11.14 -38.50 -20.02
C PRO A 447 12.19 -39.22 -19.17
N GLU A 448 11.71 -39.89 -18.13
CA GLU A 448 12.49 -40.85 -17.36
C GLU A 448 12.95 -41.98 -18.30
N LYS A 449 14.26 -42.09 -18.54
CA LYS A 449 14.85 -43.11 -19.40
C LYS A 449 15.23 -44.31 -18.51
N PRO A 450 14.76 -45.53 -18.78
CA PRO A 450 15.12 -46.68 -17.95
C PRO A 450 16.58 -47.08 -18.19
N GLU A 451 17.37 -47.09 -17.11
CA GLU A 451 18.73 -47.62 -17.09
C GLU A 451 18.71 -49.13 -17.40
N THR A 452 19.22 -49.50 -18.58
CA THR A 452 19.57 -50.88 -18.90
C THR A 452 21.08 -51.05 -18.70
N GLY A 453 21.46 -51.46 -17.49
CA GLY A 453 22.82 -51.89 -17.19
C GLY A 453 23.03 -53.36 -17.61
N GLN A 454 23.83 -53.60 -18.65
CA GLN A 454 24.49 -54.89 -18.86
C GLN A 454 25.95 -54.81 -18.37
N PRO A 455 26.49 -55.91 -17.81
CA PRO A 455 27.77 -55.90 -17.10
C PRO A 455 28.96 -56.00 -18.07
N LYS A 456 29.97 -55.16 -17.87
CA LYS A 456 31.27 -55.29 -18.54
C LYS A 456 32.06 -56.47 -17.95
N ILE A 457 32.15 -57.54 -18.71
CA ILE A 457 33.22 -58.53 -18.62
C ILE A 457 34.47 -57.90 -19.26
N GLY A 458 35.62 -57.98 -18.57
CA GLY A 458 36.86 -57.32 -18.97
C GLY A 458 37.55 -57.96 -20.17
N ILE A 459 38.68 -57.35 -20.57
CA ILE A 459 39.99 -58.00 -20.84
C ILE A 459 40.99 -56.92 -21.25
N SER A 460 42.19 -57.05 -20.64
CA SER A 460 43.51 -56.50 -20.91
C SER A 460 43.82 -55.03 -20.60
#